data_AF-A0A0P1AYK3-F1
#
_entry.id   AF-A0A0P1AYK3-F1
#
_cell.length_a   1.000
_cell.length_b   1.000
_cell.length_c   1.000
_cell.angle_alpha   90.00
_cell.angle_beta   90.00
_cell.angle_gamma   90.00
#
_symmetry.space_group_name_H-M   'P 1'
#
loop_
_entity.id
_entity.type
_entity.pdbx_description
1 polymer ?
#
loop_
_entity_poly.entity_id
_entity_poly.type
_entity_poly.pdbx_seq_one_letter_code
_entity_poly.pdbx_strand_id
1 'polypeptide(L)'
;MKRIAWCFLASSIPALEAERLCSLPPVTYPGAKIAYPESKSALEALEEFGIATWYSDRLENGDYAKTARDLVTSCPEDSRLSVVVYGIPQKDCASTESTSGSTVHTTAEYITFLNILTSTIGARKVLYILEPDAIGLMADTTGCGQTAGYMTNLQVAIEILSKNENAVIYLDVGYWSLEYPNTLAIVVNIVKELVTATSNVKGIALNTSNYQAISKLAQLCTEFQTAMDSTELHCIFDTSRNRNGAPENNEWCNVRNGGIGTPPSNETGYSNVDYFLWVKPSGDSDGTCRNHTSDSIPGPNAGVFFNEIFKFHWNQGTLVAELGYPPIGKTRRRLVGSVVSTNFIQDQEFDDQDFTSNQTGNFQDRTRDVDNEKITTLHLSHRSAEALQVGKKDTNDQTTASGTILLVGVVAATVISLATVIGIRREQKKLLNDDKNLPLSALAPLPNFRVQKSTTKHDESSIL
;
A
#
# COMPACT_ATOMS: atom_id res chain seq x y z
N MET A 1 64.23 31.94 19.41
CA MET A 1 63.15 30.93 19.49
C MET A 1 61.82 31.66 19.62
N LYS A 2 61.04 31.79 18.54
CA LYS A 2 59.66 32.34 18.58
C LYS A 2 58.71 31.19 18.23
N ARG A 3 57.87 30.79 19.19
CA ARG A 3 56.83 29.76 18.97
C ARG A 3 55.61 30.44 18.36
N ILE A 4 55.25 30.02 17.15
CA ILE A 4 54.00 30.41 16.49
C ILE A 4 52.93 29.45 17.01
N ALA A 5 51.94 29.96 17.74
CA ALA A 5 50.77 29.21 18.17
C ALA A 5 49.77 29.17 17.01
N TRP A 6 49.41 27.98 16.56
CA TRP A 6 48.32 27.76 15.62
C TRP A 6 47.00 27.70 16.41
N CYS A 7 46.17 28.73 16.28
CA CYS A 7 44.77 28.65 16.68
C CYS A 7 44.03 27.78 15.66
N PHE A 8 43.67 26.55 16.04
CA PHE A 8 42.65 25.79 15.34
C PHE A 8 41.29 26.41 15.67
N LEU A 9 40.75 27.20 14.74
CA LEU A 9 39.33 27.51 14.69
C LEU A 9 38.60 26.22 14.29
N ALA A 10 38.02 25.54 15.26
CA ALA A 10 37.05 24.48 15.00
C ALA A 10 35.78 25.14 14.44
N SER A 11 35.68 25.24 13.12
CA SER A 11 34.42 25.53 12.45
C SER A 11 33.47 24.35 12.69
N SER A 12 32.59 24.49 13.68
CA SER A 12 31.43 23.63 13.82
C SER A 12 30.53 23.85 12.62
N ILE A 13 30.66 23.00 11.60
CA ILE A 13 29.66 22.86 10.55
C ILE A 13 28.37 22.45 11.29
N PRO A 14 27.26 23.23 11.20
CA PRO A 14 26.00 22.75 11.72
C PRO A 14 25.69 21.46 10.96
N ALA A 15 25.58 20.34 11.68
CA ALA A 15 25.01 19.14 11.10
C ALA A 15 23.65 19.55 10.56
N LEU A 16 23.47 19.46 9.25
CA LEU A 16 22.18 19.69 8.62
C LEU A 16 21.27 18.60 9.19
N GLU A 17 20.46 18.95 10.18
CA GLU A 17 19.51 18.03 10.77
C GLU A 17 18.64 17.52 9.61
N ALA A 18 18.59 16.20 9.43
CA ALA A 18 17.82 15.58 8.36
C ALA A 18 16.39 16.15 8.42
N GLU A 19 15.90 16.67 7.29
CA GLU A 19 14.60 17.35 7.25
C GLU A 19 13.51 16.41 7.78
N ARG A 20 13.01 16.71 8.98
CA ARG A 20 12.05 15.85 9.66
C ARG A 20 10.70 15.96 8.95
N LEU A 21 10.22 14.82 8.45
CA LEU A 21 8.85 14.70 7.97
C LEU A 21 7.88 14.65 9.15
N CYS A 22 6.76 15.36 9.04
CA CYS A 22 5.71 15.36 10.05
C CYS A 22 4.34 15.10 9.44
N SER A 23 3.53 14.31 10.16
CA SER A 23 2.20 13.90 9.77
C SER A 23 1.32 13.72 11.00
N LEU A 24 0.02 13.62 10.79
CA LEU A 24 -0.92 13.22 11.84
C LEU A 24 -0.94 11.69 11.98
N PRO A 25 -1.14 11.15 13.19
CA PRO A 25 -1.55 9.76 13.36
C PRO A 25 -2.77 9.43 12.49
N PRO A 26 -2.84 8.23 11.90
CA PRO A 26 -4.01 7.81 11.13
C PRO A 26 -5.30 7.92 11.94
N VAL A 27 -6.37 8.41 11.31
CA VAL A 27 -7.68 8.65 11.96
C VAL A 27 -8.29 7.40 12.58
N THR A 28 -7.88 6.23 12.10
CA THR A 28 -8.34 4.91 12.56
C THR A 28 -7.66 4.46 13.85
N TYR A 29 -6.46 4.95 14.16
CA TYR A 29 -5.64 4.47 15.27
C TYR A 29 -6.22 4.75 16.66
N PRO A 30 -6.79 5.93 16.97
CA PRO A 30 -7.41 6.18 18.27
C PRO A 30 -8.52 5.18 18.60
N GLY A 31 -9.41 4.89 17.65
CA GLY A 31 -10.47 3.89 17.80
C GLY A 31 -9.91 2.47 17.91
N ALA A 32 -8.90 2.13 17.09
CA ALA A 32 -8.24 0.84 17.13
C ALA A 32 -7.56 0.53 18.47
N LYS A 33 -6.87 1.50 19.07
CA LYS A 33 -6.22 1.34 20.39
C LYS A 33 -7.22 1.04 21.51
N ILE A 34 -8.47 1.52 21.39
CA ILE A 34 -9.56 1.24 22.33
C ILE A 34 -10.15 -0.15 22.06
N ALA A 35 -10.43 -0.46 20.78
CA ALA A 35 -11.07 -1.71 20.38
C ALA A 35 -10.16 -2.94 20.52
N TYR A 36 -8.84 -2.76 20.38
CA TYR A 36 -7.84 -3.84 20.37
C TYR A 36 -6.66 -3.53 21.31
N PRO A 37 -6.85 -3.67 22.65
CA PRO A 37 -5.81 -3.35 23.63
C PRO A 37 -4.50 -4.12 23.44
N GLU A 38 -4.54 -5.32 22.87
CA GLU A 38 -3.34 -6.13 22.57
C GLU A 38 -2.48 -5.54 21.45
N SER A 39 -3.08 -4.73 20.57
CA SER A 39 -2.40 -4.04 19.47
C SER A 39 -1.97 -2.62 19.85
N LYS A 40 -2.38 -2.12 21.02
CA LYS A 40 -2.19 -0.73 21.44
C LYS A 40 -0.72 -0.29 21.41
N SER A 41 0.19 -1.06 22.02
CA SER A 41 1.61 -0.68 22.07
C SER A 41 2.28 -0.68 20.69
N ALA A 42 1.81 -1.52 19.77
CA ALA A 42 2.29 -1.55 18.40
C ALA A 42 1.81 -0.31 17.62
N LEU A 43 0.55 0.08 17.81
CA LEU A 43 0.00 1.31 17.22
C LEU A 43 0.70 2.55 17.76
N GLU A 44 0.93 2.63 19.08
CA GLU A 44 1.70 3.73 19.70
C GLU A 44 3.13 3.81 19.15
N ALA A 45 3.78 2.66 18.94
CA ALA A 45 5.11 2.63 18.33
C ALA A 45 5.10 3.13 16.87
N LEU A 46 4.07 2.81 16.08
CA LEU A 46 3.97 3.32 14.70
C LEU A 46 3.71 4.83 14.65
N GLU A 47 2.99 5.38 15.63
CA GLU A 47 2.74 6.83 15.76
C GLU A 47 4.01 7.64 16.05
N GLU A 48 5.09 7.01 16.48
CA GLU A 48 6.40 7.66 16.63
C GLU A 48 7.08 7.93 15.27
N PHE A 49 6.61 7.28 14.19
CA PHE A 49 7.09 7.46 12.82
C PHE A 49 6.11 8.31 11.99
N GLY A 50 6.63 8.92 10.93
CA GLY A 50 5.80 9.66 9.97
C GLY A 50 5.01 8.72 9.05
N ILE A 51 3.70 8.60 9.27
CA ILE A 51 2.76 7.99 8.32
C ILE A 51 2.05 9.13 7.58
N ALA A 52 2.20 9.21 6.26
CA ALA A 52 1.71 10.35 5.49
C ALA A 52 0.23 10.66 5.78
N THR A 53 -0.09 11.94 5.98
CA THR A 53 -1.46 12.37 6.29
C THR A 53 -2.31 12.29 5.03
N TRP A 54 -3.36 11.47 5.03
CA TRP A 54 -4.32 11.42 3.92
C TRP A 54 -5.29 12.60 4.00
N TYR A 55 -5.06 13.61 3.15
CA TYR A 55 -6.03 14.66 2.87
C TYR A 55 -6.97 14.14 1.77
N SER A 56 -8.08 13.56 2.22
CA SER A 56 -9.01 12.77 1.40
C SER A 56 -10.41 13.35 1.48
N ASP A 57 -11.13 13.36 0.36
CA ASP A 57 -12.53 13.79 0.30
C ASP A 57 -13.53 12.73 0.82
N ARG A 58 -13.05 11.55 1.23
CA ARG A 58 -13.90 10.47 1.73
C ARG A 58 -14.37 10.74 3.14
N LEU A 59 -15.67 10.54 3.38
CA LEU A 59 -16.27 10.70 4.70
C LEU A 59 -15.63 9.81 5.78
N GLU A 60 -15.13 8.63 5.42
CA GLU A 60 -14.43 7.71 6.33
C GLU A 60 -13.10 8.28 6.84
N ASN A 61 -12.49 9.22 6.11
CA ASN A 61 -11.30 9.95 6.54
C ASN A 61 -11.62 11.20 7.40
N GLY A 62 -12.90 11.56 7.52
CA GLY A 62 -13.35 12.72 8.28
C GLY A 62 -13.38 14.03 7.47
N ASP A 63 -13.43 15.16 8.17
CA ASP A 63 -13.43 16.49 7.56
C ASP A 63 -12.00 16.88 7.12
N TYR A 64 -11.74 16.87 5.81
CA TYR A 64 -10.44 17.22 5.24
C TYR A 64 -9.98 18.62 5.65
N ALA A 65 -10.88 19.60 5.80
CA ALA A 65 -10.52 20.96 6.18
C ALA A 65 -10.03 20.98 7.64
N LYS A 66 -10.63 20.17 8.52
CA LYS A 66 -10.13 19.96 9.87
C LYS A 66 -8.78 19.26 9.86
N THR A 67 -8.61 18.21 9.05
CA THR A 67 -7.33 17.51 8.90
C THR A 67 -6.19 18.46 8.53
N ALA A 68 -6.40 19.37 7.56
CA ALA A 68 -5.38 20.36 7.20
C ALA A 68 -5.03 21.31 8.37
N ARG A 69 -6.04 21.79 9.12
CA ARG A 69 -5.82 22.67 10.29
C ARG A 69 -5.07 21.94 11.42
N ASP A 70 -5.49 20.72 11.72
CA ASP A 70 -4.87 19.90 12.76
C ASP A 70 -3.42 19.59 12.40
N LEU A 71 -3.13 19.30 11.13
CA LEU A 71 -1.78 19.02 10.64
C LEU A 71 -0.84 20.20 10.88
N VAL A 72 -1.22 21.39 10.41
CA VAL A 72 -0.43 22.61 10.59
C VAL A 72 -0.26 22.95 12.08
N THR A 73 -1.30 22.75 12.89
CA THR A 73 -1.25 23.04 14.34
C THR A 73 -0.38 22.06 15.11
N SER A 74 -0.37 20.78 14.71
CA SER A 74 0.32 19.71 15.46
C SER A 74 1.79 19.56 15.06
N CYS A 75 2.13 19.87 13.81
CA CYS A 75 3.48 19.69 13.29
C CYS A 75 4.37 20.92 13.55
N PRO A 76 5.59 20.76 14.10
CA PRO A 76 6.54 21.86 14.33
C PRO A 76 6.80 22.67 13.05
N GLU A 77 6.88 24.00 13.14
CA GLU A 77 6.97 24.90 11.98
C GLU A 77 8.16 24.61 11.04
N ASP A 78 9.26 24.11 11.58
CA ASP A 78 10.49 23.76 10.85
C ASP A 78 10.44 22.37 10.16
N SER A 79 9.46 21.53 10.52
CA SER A 79 9.23 20.23 9.87
C SER A 79 8.59 20.37 8.50
N ARG A 80 8.88 19.41 7.61
CA ARG A 80 8.17 19.27 6.33
C ARG A 80 6.92 18.41 6.54
N LEU A 81 5.77 18.97 6.22
CA LEU A 81 4.51 18.21 6.24
C LEU A 81 4.53 17.13 5.16
N SER A 82 4.09 15.91 5.47
CA SER A 82 3.89 14.83 4.47
C SER A 82 2.41 14.53 4.30
N VAL A 83 1.91 14.73 3.07
CA VAL A 83 0.48 14.74 2.74
C VAL A 83 0.21 13.94 1.47
N VAL A 84 -0.75 13.02 1.54
CA VAL A 84 -1.37 12.42 0.35
C VAL A 84 -2.58 13.26 -0.03
N VAL A 85 -2.60 13.79 -1.26
CA VAL A 85 -3.76 14.49 -1.81
C VAL A 85 -4.60 13.47 -2.56
N TYR A 86 -5.82 13.21 -2.08
CA TYR A 86 -6.67 12.13 -2.60
C TYR A 86 -8.15 12.55 -2.68
N GLY A 87 -8.46 13.42 -3.64
CA GLY A 87 -9.79 13.97 -3.85
C GLY A 87 -10.17 14.19 -5.30
N ILE A 88 -9.47 13.57 -6.26
CA ILE A 88 -9.78 13.73 -7.68
C ILE A 88 -11.20 13.23 -7.99
N PRO A 89 -12.00 14.00 -8.77
CA PRO A 89 -13.33 13.57 -9.17
C PRO A 89 -13.30 12.23 -9.92
N GLN A 90 -14.29 11.36 -9.67
CA GLN A 90 -14.37 10.01 -10.27
C GLN A 90 -13.13 9.14 -10.02
N LYS A 91 -12.45 9.32 -8.88
CA LYS A 91 -11.32 8.47 -8.46
C LYS A 91 -11.63 6.98 -8.48
N ASP A 92 -10.56 6.19 -8.54
CA ASP A 92 -10.57 4.73 -8.59
C ASP A 92 -11.51 4.17 -9.67
N CYS A 93 -11.55 4.79 -10.86
CA CYS A 93 -12.52 4.46 -11.91
C CYS A 93 -12.54 2.99 -12.39
N ALA A 94 -11.50 2.20 -12.03
CA ALA A 94 -11.39 0.78 -12.34
C ALA A 94 -11.77 -0.14 -11.16
N SER A 95 -12.12 0.40 -9.99
CA SER A 95 -12.45 -0.36 -8.78
C SER A 95 -13.65 0.23 -8.04
N THR A 96 -14.28 -0.58 -7.19
CA THR A 96 -15.39 -0.13 -6.33
C THR A 96 -15.02 -0.07 -4.85
N GLU A 97 -13.82 -0.51 -4.47
CA GLU A 97 -13.46 -0.70 -3.05
C GLU A 97 -13.29 0.64 -2.30
N SER A 98 -12.85 1.71 -2.99
CA SER A 98 -12.50 3.01 -2.39
C SER A 98 -13.36 4.19 -2.86
N THR A 99 -14.37 3.93 -3.69
CA THR A 99 -15.21 5.00 -4.29
C THR A 99 -16.34 5.48 -3.36
N SER A 100 -16.67 4.71 -2.31
CA SER A 100 -17.72 5.07 -1.36
C SER A 100 -17.33 6.29 -0.52
N GLY A 101 -18.30 7.16 -0.27
CA GLY A 101 -18.14 8.29 0.65
C GLY A 101 -17.37 9.48 0.07
N SER A 102 -17.00 9.46 -1.21
CA SER A 102 -16.40 10.62 -1.90
C SER A 102 -17.36 11.82 -1.89
N THR A 103 -16.84 13.02 -1.67
CA THR A 103 -17.61 14.27 -1.58
C THR A 103 -17.23 15.29 -2.65
N VAL A 104 -16.15 15.06 -3.38
CA VAL A 104 -15.72 15.86 -4.52
C VAL A 104 -16.11 15.14 -5.82
N HIS A 105 -16.96 15.78 -6.63
CA HIS A 105 -17.56 15.18 -7.82
C HIS A 105 -17.28 15.96 -9.11
N THR A 106 -16.83 17.19 -8.99
CA THR A 106 -16.54 18.07 -10.13
C THR A 106 -15.17 18.74 -10.00
N THR A 107 -14.62 19.20 -11.12
CA THR A 107 -13.36 19.99 -11.11
C THR A 107 -13.47 21.25 -10.26
N ALA A 108 -14.64 21.91 -10.21
CA ALA A 108 -14.83 23.11 -9.39
C ALA A 108 -14.77 22.80 -7.88
N GLU A 109 -15.36 21.69 -7.46
CA GLU A 109 -15.26 21.20 -6.09
C GLU A 109 -13.82 20.78 -5.76
N TYR A 110 -13.13 20.14 -6.71
CA TYR A 110 -11.72 19.76 -6.54
C TYR A 110 -10.80 20.98 -6.40
N ILE A 111 -11.02 22.03 -7.17
CA ILE A 111 -10.33 23.34 -6.99
C ILE A 111 -10.59 23.89 -5.58
N THR A 112 -11.82 23.79 -5.08
CA THR A 112 -12.17 24.25 -3.72
C THR A 112 -11.44 23.43 -2.66
N PHE A 113 -11.46 22.10 -2.79
CA PHE A 113 -10.74 21.15 -1.94
C PHE A 113 -9.24 21.45 -1.87
N LEU A 114 -8.59 21.70 -3.01
CA LEU A 114 -7.16 22.04 -3.09
C LEU A 114 -6.84 23.44 -2.53
N ASN A 115 -7.71 24.43 -2.75
CA ASN A 115 -7.53 25.78 -2.20
C ASN A 115 -7.64 25.79 -0.67
N ILE A 116 -8.50 24.97 -0.08
CA ILE A 116 -8.59 24.82 1.38
C ILE A 116 -7.26 24.27 1.92
N LEU A 117 -6.69 23.23 1.29
CA LEU A 117 -5.40 22.66 1.70
C LEU A 117 -4.27 23.70 1.63
N THR A 118 -4.09 24.31 0.46
CA THR A 118 -2.98 25.23 0.21
C THR A 118 -3.08 26.52 1.01
N SER A 119 -4.28 27.08 1.20
CA SER A 119 -4.46 28.27 2.05
C SER A 119 -4.21 27.97 3.53
N THR A 120 -4.54 26.76 4.00
CA THR A 120 -4.30 26.34 5.39
C THR A 120 -2.81 26.08 5.64
N ILE A 121 -2.12 25.41 4.71
CA ILE A 121 -0.68 25.13 4.80
C ILE A 121 0.17 26.40 4.62
N GLY A 122 -0.30 27.34 3.80
CA GLY A 122 0.42 28.57 3.50
C GLY A 122 1.77 28.27 2.84
N ALA A 123 2.83 28.94 3.33
CA ALA A 123 4.19 28.80 2.81
C ALA A 123 5.01 27.71 3.53
N ARG A 124 4.40 26.86 4.35
CA ARG A 124 5.14 25.81 5.07
C ARG A 124 5.73 24.80 4.10
N LYS A 125 6.87 24.20 4.47
CA LYS A 125 7.46 23.07 3.73
C LYS A 125 6.48 21.91 3.73
N VAL A 126 6.20 21.38 2.55
CA VAL A 126 5.28 20.26 2.37
C VAL A 126 5.75 19.34 1.24
N LEU A 127 5.58 18.04 1.43
CA LEU A 127 5.69 17.00 0.42
C LEU A 127 4.27 16.49 0.13
N TYR A 128 3.88 16.57 -1.14
CA TYR A 128 2.62 16.04 -1.63
C TYR A 128 2.87 14.76 -2.43
N ILE A 129 2.19 13.68 -2.06
CA ILE A 129 1.94 12.53 -2.95
C ILE A 129 0.60 12.80 -3.63
N LEU A 130 0.62 13.03 -4.94
CA LEU A 130 -0.54 13.52 -5.67
C LEU A 130 -1.33 12.37 -6.29
N GLU A 131 -2.59 12.25 -5.87
CA GLU A 131 -3.64 11.41 -6.43
C GLU A 131 -3.18 9.99 -6.79
N PRO A 132 -2.97 9.14 -5.77
CA PRO A 132 -2.73 7.71 -5.96
C PRO A 132 -3.62 7.09 -7.05
N ASP A 133 -3.01 6.22 -7.86
CA ASP A 133 -3.62 5.50 -8.98
C ASP A 133 -3.98 6.35 -10.21
N ALA A 134 -4.05 7.69 -10.14
CA ALA A 134 -4.58 8.51 -11.23
C ALA A 134 -3.77 8.36 -12.54
N ILE A 135 -2.44 8.49 -12.50
CA ILE A 135 -1.62 8.33 -13.71
C ILE A 135 -1.56 6.85 -14.13
N GLY A 136 -1.51 5.92 -13.18
CA GLY A 136 -1.53 4.48 -13.49
C GLY A 136 -2.80 4.06 -14.24
N LEU A 137 -3.96 4.57 -13.84
CA LEU A 137 -5.26 4.32 -14.48
C LEU A 137 -5.44 5.08 -15.80
N MET A 138 -4.73 6.20 -16.00
CA MET A 138 -4.60 6.80 -17.34
C MET A 138 -3.65 6.02 -18.25
N ALA A 139 -2.67 5.31 -17.71
CA ALA A 139 -1.77 4.50 -18.52
C ALA A 139 -2.34 3.12 -18.89
N ASP A 140 -3.36 2.66 -18.15
CA ASP A 140 -4.03 1.39 -18.39
C ASP A 140 -4.87 1.37 -19.69
N THR A 141 -5.03 0.18 -20.22
CA THR A 141 -5.84 -0.22 -21.38
C THR A 141 -7.35 -0.05 -21.19
N THR A 142 -7.85 0.06 -19.95
CA THR A 142 -9.30 0.25 -19.69
C THR A 142 -9.81 1.62 -20.14
N GLY A 143 -8.94 2.62 -20.26
CA GLY A 143 -9.33 3.98 -20.69
C GLY A 143 -10.11 4.78 -19.63
N CYS A 144 -10.21 4.27 -18.40
CA CYS A 144 -11.09 4.86 -17.39
C CYS A 144 -10.57 6.22 -16.92
N GLY A 145 -9.25 6.35 -16.68
CA GLY A 145 -8.66 7.61 -16.20
C GLY A 145 -8.79 8.74 -17.21
N GLN A 146 -8.65 8.42 -18.50
CA GLN A 146 -8.88 9.38 -19.60
C GLN A 146 -10.33 9.84 -19.63
N THR A 147 -11.28 8.89 -19.55
CA THR A 147 -12.72 9.19 -19.54
C THR A 147 -13.13 10.02 -18.32
N ALA A 148 -12.51 9.77 -17.17
CA ALA A 148 -12.73 10.49 -15.93
C ALA A 148 -12.13 11.91 -15.92
N GLY A 149 -11.32 12.27 -16.92
CA GLY A 149 -10.71 13.60 -17.01
C GLY A 149 -9.54 13.82 -16.05
N TYR A 150 -8.80 12.76 -15.69
CA TYR A 150 -7.72 12.85 -14.72
C TYR A 150 -6.60 13.81 -15.16
N MET A 151 -6.22 13.84 -16.43
CA MET A 151 -5.17 14.74 -16.93
C MET A 151 -5.46 16.21 -16.57
N THR A 152 -6.66 16.69 -16.89
CA THR A 152 -7.05 18.09 -16.64
C THR A 152 -7.10 18.40 -15.15
N ASN A 153 -7.62 17.48 -14.33
CA ASN A 153 -7.63 17.68 -12.87
C ASN A 153 -6.23 17.65 -12.26
N LEU A 154 -5.32 16.81 -12.76
CA LEU A 154 -3.92 16.79 -12.32
C LEU A 154 -3.18 18.08 -12.70
N GLN A 155 -3.40 18.62 -13.90
CA GLN A 155 -2.85 19.93 -14.31
C GLN A 155 -3.30 21.03 -13.34
N VAL A 156 -4.60 21.07 -13.01
CA VAL A 156 -5.18 22.00 -12.02
C VAL A 156 -4.56 21.81 -10.64
N ALA A 157 -4.40 20.57 -10.19
CA ALA A 157 -3.81 20.27 -8.89
C ALA A 157 -2.36 20.75 -8.80
N ILE A 158 -1.54 20.43 -9.81
CA ILE A 158 -0.13 20.85 -9.85
C ILE A 158 -0.02 22.38 -9.85
N GLU A 159 -0.85 23.08 -10.62
CA GLU A 159 -0.87 24.55 -10.63
C GLU A 159 -1.19 25.12 -9.25
N ILE A 160 -2.24 24.62 -8.58
CA ILE A 160 -2.66 25.12 -7.27
C ILE A 160 -1.62 24.79 -6.19
N LEU A 161 -1.14 23.55 -6.14
CA LEU A 161 -0.17 23.08 -5.14
C LEU A 161 1.19 23.78 -5.30
N SER A 162 1.60 24.09 -6.54
CA SER A 162 2.87 24.78 -6.82
C SER A 162 2.88 26.26 -6.43
N LYS A 163 1.73 26.85 -6.05
CA LYS A 163 1.69 28.22 -5.50
C LYS A 163 2.46 28.37 -4.19
N ASN A 164 2.63 27.27 -3.44
CA ASN A 164 3.54 27.24 -2.31
C ASN A 164 4.96 26.92 -2.81
N GLU A 165 5.84 27.92 -2.79
CA GLU A 165 7.24 27.81 -3.24
C GLU A 165 8.05 26.76 -2.46
N ASN A 166 7.61 26.36 -1.27
CA ASN A 166 8.27 25.34 -0.44
C ASN A 166 7.67 23.93 -0.61
N ALA A 167 6.65 23.79 -1.46
CA ALA A 167 6.06 22.49 -1.77
C ALA A 167 6.98 21.67 -2.68
N VAL A 168 6.99 20.35 -2.48
CA VAL A 168 7.51 19.38 -3.42
C VAL A 168 6.41 18.38 -3.74
N ILE A 169 6.21 18.08 -5.03
CA ILE A 169 5.13 17.21 -5.50
C ILE A 169 5.73 15.96 -6.13
N TYR A 170 5.27 14.80 -5.70
CA TYR A 170 5.54 13.51 -6.32
C TYR A 170 4.24 12.97 -6.90
N LEU A 171 4.26 12.69 -8.19
CA LEU A 171 3.11 12.18 -8.91
C LEU A 171 3.01 10.67 -8.67
N ASP A 172 1.91 10.18 -8.11
CA ASP A 172 1.72 8.73 -8.07
C ASP A 172 1.46 8.20 -9.48
N VAL A 173 2.19 7.16 -9.87
CA VAL A 173 2.08 6.59 -11.23
C VAL A 173 1.55 5.17 -11.24
N GLY A 174 1.23 4.57 -10.09
CA GLY A 174 0.93 3.14 -9.96
C GLY A 174 2.08 2.27 -10.49
N TYR A 175 2.87 1.64 -9.60
CA TYR A 175 4.14 0.99 -10.01
C TYR A 175 4.03 0.02 -11.21
N TRP A 176 2.88 -0.66 -11.36
CA TRP A 176 2.61 -1.61 -12.43
C TRP A 176 2.67 -0.98 -13.83
N SER A 177 2.39 0.32 -13.94
CA SER A 177 2.43 1.06 -15.20
C SER A 177 3.85 1.19 -15.75
N LEU A 178 4.87 1.04 -14.90
CA LEU A 178 6.27 1.09 -15.31
C LEU A 178 6.84 -0.27 -15.71
N GLU A 179 6.15 -1.38 -15.37
CA GLU A 179 6.66 -2.74 -15.61
C GLU A 179 6.69 -3.14 -17.10
N TYR A 180 5.90 -2.47 -17.93
CA TYR A 180 5.78 -2.78 -19.34
C TYR A 180 6.18 -1.58 -20.22
N PRO A 181 6.97 -1.79 -21.28
CA PRO A 181 7.45 -0.69 -22.13
C PRO A 181 6.33 0.19 -22.71
N ASN A 182 5.19 -0.40 -23.06
CA ASN A 182 4.07 0.35 -23.65
C ASN A 182 3.43 1.31 -22.64
N THR A 183 3.14 0.84 -21.42
CA THR A 183 2.55 1.67 -20.37
C THR A 183 3.57 2.67 -19.83
N LEU A 184 4.85 2.29 -19.72
CA LEU A 184 5.94 3.18 -19.36
C LEU A 184 6.03 4.38 -20.31
N ALA A 185 5.96 4.14 -21.63
CA ALA A 185 5.96 5.22 -22.62
C ALA A 185 4.76 6.17 -22.45
N ILE A 186 3.58 5.65 -22.10
CA ILE A 186 2.39 6.47 -21.83
C ILE A 186 2.61 7.31 -20.57
N VAL A 187 3.09 6.71 -19.48
CA VAL A 187 3.39 7.44 -18.23
C VAL A 187 4.41 8.55 -18.47
N VAL A 188 5.49 8.27 -19.21
CA VAL A 188 6.50 9.28 -19.56
C VAL A 188 5.88 10.46 -20.31
N ASN A 189 4.99 10.20 -21.28
CA ASN A 189 4.32 11.28 -22.00
C ASN A 189 3.40 12.10 -21.09
N ILE A 190 2.66 11.43 -20.20
CA ILE A 190 1.80 12.10 -19.21
C ILE A 190 2.64 12.98 -18.28
N VAL A 191 3.74 12.44 -17.73
CA VAL A 191 4.62 13.18 -16.82
C VAL A 191 5.27 14.36 -17.55
N LYS A 192 5.70 14.20 -18.81
CA LYS A 192 6.23 15.32 -19.62
C LYS A 192 5.20 16.43 -19.84
N GLU A 193 3.92 16.10 -19.96
CA GLU A 193 2.85 17.09 -20.08
C GLU A 193 2.55 17.80 -18.74
N LEU A 194 2.66 17.09 -17.62
CA LEU A 194 2.37 17.62 -16.28
C LEU A 194 3.53 18.43 -15.68
N VAL A 195 4.78 18.11 -16.06
CA VAL A 195 5.98 18.80 -15.55
C VAL A 195 6.27 20.03 -16.41
N THR A 196 6.13 21.21 -15.81
CA THR A 196 6.39 22.50 -16.47
C THR A 196 7.48 23.25 -15.72
N ALA A 197 8.05 24.30 -16.33
CA ALA A 197 9.11 25.09 -15.70
C ALA A 197 8.70 25.76 -14.37
N THR A 198 7.40 25.91 -14.13
CA THR A 198 6.83 26.50 -12.90
C THR A 198 6.22 25.47 -11.97
N SER A 199 6.24 24.17 -12.31
CA SER A 199 5.71 23.15 -11.43
C SER A 199 6.73 22.77 -10.36
N ASN A 200 6.25 22.58 -9.13
CA ASN A 200 7.06 22.08 -8.02
C ASN A 200 7.16 20.54 -8.00
N VAL A 201 7.02 19.90 -9.17
CA VAL A 201 7.13 18.45 -9.30
C VAL A 201 8.59 18.04 -9.19
N LYS A 202 8.88 17.12 -8.26
CA LYS A 202 10.22 16.55 -8.03
C LYS A 202 10.37 15.13 -8.52
N GLY A 203 9.27 14.49 -8.91
CA GLY A 203 9.29 13.22 -9.62
C GLY A 203 8.06 12.39 -9.30
N ILE A 204 8.25 11.10 -9.04
CA ILE A 204 7.15 10.14 -8.96
C ILE A 204 7.10 9.38 -7.62
N ALA A 205 5.89 9.02 -7.19
CA ALA A 205 5.67 8.10 -6.09
C ALA A 205 5.41 6.69 -6.63
N LEU A 206 6.07 5.70 -6.02
CA LEU A 206 5.89 4.29 -6.35
C LEU A 206 5.44 3.50 -5.13
N ASN A 207 4.76 2.39 -5.42
CA ASN A 207 4.33 1.39 -4.46
C ASN A 207 3.27 1.85 -3.44
N THR A 208 2.63 3.00 -3.66
CA THR A 208 1.55 3.47 -2.78
C THR A 208 0.53 2.37 -2.56
N SER A 209 0.29 2.02 -1.30
CA SER A 209 -0.62 0.93 -0.89
C SER A 209 -0.26 -0.45 -1.46
N ASN A 210 0.97 -0.69 -1.90
CA ASN A 210 1.41 -1.96 -2.49
C ASN A 210 2.59 -2.59 -1.72
N TYR A 211 3.07 -3.72 -2.21
CA TYR A 211 3.94 -4.63 -1.47
C TYR A 211 5.30 -4.87 -2.14
N GLN A 212 5.61 -4.17 -3.23
CA GLN A 212 6.78 -4.47 -4.06
C GLN A 212 8.11 -4.25 -3.32
N ALA A 213 9.06 -5.17 -3.55
CA ALA A 213 10.39 -5.09 -2.96
C ALA A 213 11.14 -3.81 -3.40
N ILE A 214 11.91 -3.22 -2.48
CA ILE A 214 12.67 -1.98 -2.72
C ILE A 214 13.59 -2.10 -3.94
N SER A 215 14.25 -3.24 -4.13
CA SER A 215 15.14 -3.47 -5.28
C SER A 215 14.42 -3.37 -6.63
N LYS A 216 13.19 -3.91 -6.71
CA LYS A 216 12.34 -3.80 -7.90
C LYS A 216 11.91 -2.35 -8.14
N LEU A 217 11.52 -1.63 -7.08
CA LEU A 217 11.15 -0.22 -7.18
C LEU A 217 12.32 0.67 -7.65
N ALA A 218 13.53 0.41 -7.16
CA ALA A 218 14.75 1.10 -7.61
C ALA A 218 15.05 0.85 -9.09
N GLN A 219 14.84 -0.38 -9.56
CA GLN A 219 14.94 -0.70 -10.99
C GLN A 219 13.91 0.09 -11.80
N LEU A 220 12.62 0.06 -11.42
CA LEU A 220 11.56 0.79 -12.12
C LEU A 220 11.81 2.30 -12.14
N CYS A 221 12.34 2.87 -11.05
CA CYS A 221 12.73 4.28 -11.00
C CYS A 221 13.83 4.61 -12.03
N THR A 222 14.83 3.73 -12.16
CA THR A 222 15.92 3.87 -13.13
C THR A 222 15.41 3.77 -14.57
N GLU A 223 14.49 2.83 -14.84
CA GLU A 223 13.84 2.68 -16.14
C GLU A 223 13.00 3.90 -16.50
N PHE A 224 12.27 4.46 -15.53
CA PHE A 224 11.54 5.71 -15.68
C PHE A 224 12.46 6.89 -16.03
N GLN A 225 13.53 7.12 -15.27
CA GLN A 225 14.50 8.21 -15.55
C GLN A 225 15.15 8.05 -16.93
N THR A 226 15.47 6.80 -17.31
CA THR A 226 16.01 6.48 -18.65
C THR A 226 15.01 6.83 -19.74
N ALA A 227 13.74 6.46 -19.60
CA ALA A 227 12.71 6.75 -20.60
C ALA A 227 12.31 8.23 -20.63
N MET A 228 12.43 8.92 -19.49
CA MET A 228 12.28 10.38 -19.41
C MET A 228 13.42 11.14 -20.08
N ASP A 229 14.60 10.51 -20.24
CA ASP A 229 15.86 11.16 -20.59
C ASP A 229 16.20 12.29 -19.60
N SER A 230 16.01 12.02 -18.31
CA SER A 230 16.22 12.98 -17.24
C SER A 230 16.53 12.31 -15.90
N THR A 231 17.56 12.80 -15.22
CA THR A 231 17.92 12.40 -13.85
C THR A 231 17.35 13.34 -12.79
N GLU A 232 16.68 14.43 -13.19
CA GLU A 232 16.18 15.45 -12.26
C GLU A 232 14.88 15.05 -11.54
N LEU A 233 14.14 14.10 -12.11
CA LEU A 233 12.92 13.57 -11.51
C LEU A 233 13.26 12.31 -10.72
N HIS A 234 13.23 12.42 -9.40
CA HIS A 234 13.55 11.33 -8.47
C HIS A 234 12.30 10.52 -8.10
N CYS A 235 12.49 9.43 -7.37
CA CYS A 235 11.37 8.63 -6.85
C CYS A 235 11.25 8.70 -5.33
N ILE A 236 10.04 8.45 -4.84
CA ILE A 236 9.78 8.10 -3.43
C ILE A 236 9.03 6.78 -3.38
N PHE A 237 9.29 5.95 -2.36
CA PHE A 237 8.67 4.64 -2.23
C PHE A 237 7.80 4.56 -0.98
N ASP A 238 6.56 4.09 -1.14
CA ASP A 238 5.80 3.59 -0.01
C ASP A 238 6.38 2.23 0.42
N THR A 239 6.82 2.16 1.67
CA THR A 239 7.41 0.99 2.32
C THR A 239 6.54 0.50 3.49
N SER A 240 5.33 1.02 3.64
CA SER A 240 4.42 0.74 4.75
C SER A 240 4.09 -0.75 4.95
N ARG A 241 4.16 -1.57 3.89
CA ARG A 241 3.75 -2.99 3.90
C ARG A 241 4.61 -3.93 3.05
N ASN A 242 5.77 -3.48 2.57
CA ASN A 242 6.51 -4.19 1.52
C ASN A 242 7.68 -5.06 1.99
N ARG A 243 7.84 -5.33 3.29
CA ARG A 243 9.01 -6.06 3.81
C ARG A 243 9.22 -7.42 3.13
N ASN A 244 8.13 -8.15 2.92
CA ASN A 244 8.18 -9.51 2.37
C ASN A 244 8.09 -9.54 0.84
N GLY A 245 7.98 -8.37 0.19
CA GLY A 245 7.67 -8.31 -1.24
C GLY A 245 6.20 -8.63 -1.55
N ALA A 246 5.84 -8.41 -2.82
CA ALA A 246 4.52 -8.75 -3.32
C ALA A 246 4.43 -10.25 -3.64
N PRO A 247 3.23 -10.85 -3.53
CA PRO A 247 3.01 -12.21 -4.00
C PRO A 247 3.18 -12.28 -5.53
N GLU A 248 3.53 -13.45 -6.06
CA GLU A 248 3.83 -13.65 -7.48
C GLU A 248 2.66 -13.31 -8.41
N ASN A 249 1.43 -13.40 -7.92
CA ASN A 249 0.20 -13.06 -8.64
C ASN A 249 -0.13 -11.56 -8.62
N ASN A 250 0.73 -10.72 -8.02
CA ASN A 250 0.51 -9.28 -7.82
C ASN A 250 -0.81 -8.95 -7.09
N GLU A 251 -1.27 -9.82 -6.19
CA GLU A 251 -2.36 -9.48 -5.27
C GLU A 251 -2.02 -8.21 -4.49
N TRP A 252 -2.98 -7.30 -4.43
CA TRP A 252 -2.83 -5.98 -3.81
C TRP A 252 -3.79 -5.77 -2.65
N CYS A 253 -4.90 -6.52 -2.59
CA CYS A 253 -5.96 -6.26 -1.61
C CYS A 253 -5.71 -7.08 -0.34
N ASN A 254 -5.44 -6.42 0.79
CA ASN A 254 -5.29 -7.05 2.11
C ASN A 254 -4.36 -8.29 2.10
N VAL A 255 -3.15 -8.18 1.54
CA VAL A 255 -2.23 -9.31 1.36
C VAL A 255 -1.78 -9.89 2.71
N ARG A 256 -2.15 -11.13 3.01
CA ARG A 256 -1.92 -11.82 4.30
C ARG A 256 -0.45 -11.81 4.72
N ASN A 257 0.43 -12.14 3.78
CA ASN A 257 1.85 -12.33 4.04
C ASN A 257 2.68 -11.06 3.80
N GLY A 258 2.04 -9.89 3.74
CA GLY A 258 2.75 -8.61 3.79
C GLY A 258 3.49 -8.42 5.13
N GLY A 259 4.25 -7.33 5.22
CA GLY A 259 4.98 -6.99 6.45
C GLY A 259 5.35 -5.52 6.46
N ILE A 260 5.21 -4.84 7.59
CA ILE A 260 5.59 -3.43 7.70
C ILE A 260 7.07 -3.30 7.33
N GLY A 261 7.37 -2.49 6.30
CA GLY A 261 8.70 -2.39 5.70
C GLY A 261 9.65 -1.49 6.48
N THR A 262 10.70 -1.04 5.79
CA THR A 262 11.70 -0.13 6.35
C THR A 262 11.04 1.15 6.86
N PRO A 263 11.42 1.68 8.03
CA PRO A 263 10.88 2.96 8.50
C PRO A 263 11.14 4.13 7.53
N PRO A 264 10.31 5.19 7.60
CA PRO A 264 10.51 6.38 6.78
C PRO A 264 11.90 7.00 6.96
N SER A 265 12.58 7.32 5.86
CA SER A 265 13.94 7.88 5.88
C SER A 265 14.29 8.51 4.53
N ASN A 266 15.15 9.54 4.56
CA ASN A 266 15.83 10.07 3.37
C ASN A 266 17.21 9.41 3.14
N GLU A 267 17.66 8.54 4.04
CA GLU A 267 18.85 7.71 3.88
C GLU A 267 18.49 6.40 3.17
N THR A 268 18.11 6.51 1.89
CA THR A 268 17.56 5.37 1.12
C THR A 268 18.64 4.41 0.62
N GLY A 269 19.88 4.88 0.47
CA GLY A 269 20.96 4.15 -0.17
C GLY A 269 20.88 4.10 -1.71
N TYR A 270 19.88 4.75 -2.32
CA TYR A 270 19.70 4.85 -3.76
C TYR A 270 19.79 6.32 -4.20
N SER A 271 20.68 6.63 -5.14
CA SER A 271 20.96 8.02 -5.54
C SER A 271 19.79 8.74 -6.23
N ASN A 272 18.82 8.00 -6.77
CA ASN A 272 17.63 8.52 -7.44
C ASN A 272 16.35 8.32 -6.62
N VAL A 273 16.46 8.01 -5.32
CA VAL A 273 15.31 7.83 -4.42
C VAL A 273 15.47 8.77 -3.23
N ASP A 274 14.56 9.74 -3.13
CA ASP A 274 14.63 10.79 -2.12
C ASP A 274 14.18 10.30 -0.75
N TYR A 275 13.12 9.49 -0.70
CA TYR A 275 12.52 9.04 0.55
C TYR A 275 11.97 7.61 0.44
N PHE A 276 12.19 6.83 1.49
CA PHE A 276 11.23 5.81 1.91
C PHE A 276 10.19 6.47 2.81
N LEU A 277 8.92 6.21 2.54
CA LEU A 277 7.79 6.73 3.31
C LEU A 277 6.88 5.59 3.74
N TRP A 278 6.11 5.79 4.79
CA TRP A 278 4.91 5.00 5.03
C TRP A 278 3.72 5.82 4.54
N VAL A 279 3.16 5.45 3.40
CA VAL A 279 2.04 6.18 2.78
C VAL A 279 0.72 5.54 3.18
N LYS A 280 0.52 4.26 2.90
CA LYS A 280 -0.67 3.53 3.39
C LYS A 280 -0.59 3.34 4.91
N PRO A 281 -1.63 3.71 5.68
CA PRO A 281 -1.68 3.40 7.11
C PRO A 281 -1.71 1.89 7.33
N SER A 282 -0.69 1.35 8.00
CA SER A 282 -0.62 -0.07 8.31
C SER A 282 -1.81 -0.46 9.20
N GLY A 283 -2.58 -1.46 8.75
CA GLY A 283 -3.80 -1.91 9.43
C GLY A 283 -5.10 -1.38 8.84
N ASP A 284 -5.09 -0.34 8.00
CA ASP A 284 -6.30 0.09 7.31
C ASP A 284 -6.60 -0.85 6.13
N SER A 285 -7.83 -1.34 6.04
CA SER A 285 -8.27 -2.23 4.97
C SER A 285 -8.13 -1.58 3.59
N ASP A 286 -7.76 -2.36 2.59
CA ASP A 286 -7.78 -1.97 1.18
C ASP A 286 -9.19 -2.06 0.57
N GLY A 287 -10.10 -2.77 1.24
CA GLY A 287 -11.44 -3.04 0.75
C GLY A 287 -12.02 -4.30 1.37
N THR A 288 -13.24 -4.65 0.95
CA THR A 288 -13.84 -5.93 1.36
C THR A 288 -13.08 -7.11 0.78
N CYS A 289 -12.35 -6.90 -0.32
CA CYS A 289 -11.51 -7.88 -1.00
C CYS A 289 -12.26 -9.20 -1.29
N ARG A 290 -13.53 -9.09 -1.70
CA ARG A 290 -14.33 -10.27 -2.10
C ARG A 290 -13.92 -10.71 -3.50
N ASN A 291 -13.69 -12.00 -3.69
CA ASN A 291 -13.25 -12.61 -4.96
C ASN A 291 -11.80 -12.27 -5.37
N HIS A 292 -10.95 -11.98 -4.39
CA HIS A 292 -9.50 -11.86 -4.58
C HIS A 292 -8.82 -13.24 -4.51
N THR A 293 -7.50 -13.27 -4.73
CA THR A 293 -6.70 -14.50 -4.68
C THR A 293 -6.60 -15.07 -3.26
N SER A 294 -6.03 -16.27 -3.13
CA SER A 294 -5.79 -16.90 -1.82
C SER A 294 -4.81 -16.14 -0.93
N ASP A 295 -4.02 -15.22 -1.49
CA ASP A 295 -3.09 -14.38 -0.74
C ASP A 295 -3.80 -13.21 -0.04
N SER A 296 -5.02 -12.88 -0.46
CA SER A 296 -5.85 -11.84 0.15
C SER A 296 -6.59 -12.35 1.39
N ILE A 297 -6.89 -11.41 2.30
CA ILE A 297 -7.83 -11.62 3.40
C ILE A 297 -9.07 -10.72 3.18
N PRO A 298 -10.28 -11.29 3.07
CA PRO A 298 -11.49 -10.49 3.10
C PRO A 298 -11.58 -9.64 4.37
N GLY A 299 -11.83 -8.35 4.20
CA GLY A 299 -11.76 -7.35 5.27
C GLY A 299 -13.01 -6.49 5.39
N PRO A 300 -12.98 -5.48 6.27
CA PRO A 300 -13.99 -4.41 6.28
C PRO A 300 -13.79 -3.49 5.06
N ASN A 301 -14.68 -2.50 4.90
CA ASN A 301 -14.59 -1.52 3.82
C ASN A 301 -13.23 -0.79 3.83
N ALA A 302 -12.81 -0.27 2.67
CA ALA A 302 -11.55 0.44 2.52
C ALA A 302 -11.45 1.63 3.49
N GLY A 303 -10.31 1.76 4.15
CA GLY A 303 -10.05 2.82 5.15
C GLY A 303 -10.57 2.51 6.56
N VAL A 304 -11.21 1.36 6.79
CA VAL A 304 -11.57 0.89 8.14
C VAL A 304 -10.43 0.08 8.72
N PHE A 305 -10.13 0.28 10.01
CA PHE A 305 -9.08 -0.49 10.69
C PHE A 305 -9.41 -1.98 10.70
N PHE A 306 -8.45 -2.78 10.29
CA PHE A 306 -8.53 -4.23 10.19
C PHE A 306 -7.45 -4.87 11.07
N ASN A 307 -7.81 -5.18 12.33
CA ASN A 307 -6.85 -5.67 13.32
C ASN A 307 -6.16 -7.00 12.92
N GLU A 308 -6.84 -7.87 12.17
CA GLU A 308 -6.26 -9.14 11.74
C GLU A 308 -5.08 -8.93 10.79
N ILE A 309 -5.27 -8.13 9.72
CA ILE A 309 -4.17 -7.81 8.79
C ILE A 309 -3.06 -7.02 9.49
N PHE A 310 -3.43 -6.09 10.39
CA PHE A 310 -2.46 -5.34 11.19
C PHE A 310 -1.52 -6.26 11.98
N LYS A 311 -2.08 -7.25 12.69
CA LYS A 311 -1.31 -8.22 13.47
C LYS A 311 -0.37 -9.05 12.59
N PHE A 312 -0.84 -9.47 11.42
CA PHE A 312 0.02 -10.17 10.46
C PHE A 312 1.18 -9.29 10.01
N HIS A 313 0.91 -8.06 9.57
CA HIS A 313 1.95 -7.17 9.04
C HIS A 313 2.92 -6.69 10.11
N TRP A 314 2.45 -6.41 11.32
CA TRP A 314 3.29 -6.05 12.47
C TRP A 314 4.26 -7.18 12.82
N ASN A 315 3.73 -8.39 13.03
CA ASN A 315 4.54 -9.54 13.46
C ASN A 315 5.57 -9.99 12.41
N GLN A 316 5.31 -9.70 11.13
CA GLN A 316 6.22 -9.97 10.02
C GLN A 316 7.08 -8.77 9.65
N GLY A 317 6.87 -7.61 10.28
CA GLY A 317 7.47 -6.34 9.91
C GLY A 317 8.85 -6.08 10.51
N THR A 318 9.52 -5.05 9.99
CA THR A 318 10.90 -4.65 10.35
C THR A 318 11.03 -4.34 11.83
N LEU A 319 10.02 -3.69 12.41
CA LEU A 319 10.05 -3.30 13.82
C LEU A 319 10.19 -4.52 14.72
N VAL A 320 9.48 -5.61 14.42
CA VAL A 320 9.58 -6.86 15.18
C VAL A 320 10.82 -7.66 14.78
N ALA A 321 11.05 -7.83 13.48
CA ALA A 321 12.08 -8.74 12.97
C ALA A 321 13.52 -8.22 13.19
N GLU A 322 13.72 -6.92 13.16
CA GLU A 322 15.04 -6.29 13.11
C GLU A 322 15.26 -5.30 14.25
N LEU A 323 14.21 -4.58 14.69
CA LEU A 323 14.31 -3.58 15.76
C LEU A 323 13.88 -4.09 17.15
N GLY A 324 13.52 -5.38 17.26
CA GLY A 324 13.29 -6.05 18.55
C GLY A 324 11.98 -5.67 19.25
N TYR A 325 11.03 -5.05 18.57
CA TYR A 325 9.71 -4.76 19.13
C TYR A 325 8.95 -6.07 19.43
N PRO A 326 8.10 -6.11 20.48
CA PRO A 326 7.37 -7.31 20.83
C PRO A 326 6.29 -7.64 19.78
N PRO A 327 6.18 -8.91 19.35
CA PRO A 327 5.08 -9.34 18.49
C PRO A 327 3.75 -9.33 19.26
N ILE A 328 2.66 -9.02 18.56
CA ILE A 328 1.30 -9.10 19.09
C ILE A 328 0.86 -10.56 19.16
N GLY A 329 0.33 -10.97 20.31
CA GLY A 329 -0.26 -12.30 20.49
C GLY A 329 0.71 -13.42 20.85
N LYS A 330 2.03 -13.18 20.96
CA LYS A 330 2.94 -14.14 21.62
C LYS A 330 2.96 -13.85 23.12
N THR A 331 2.41 -14.75 23.93
CA THR A 331 2.69 -14.75 25.37
C THR A 331 4.19 -14.86 25.58
N ARG A 332 4.82 -13.88 26.25
CA ARG A 332 6.19 -14.06 26.76
C ARG A 332 6.16 -15.32 27.61
N ARG A 333 6.82 -16.40 27.19
CA ARG A 333 7.22 -17.46 28.14
C ARG A 333 8.14 -16.76 29.12
N ARG A 334 7.61 -16.39 30.28
CA ARG A 334 8.43 -16.03 31.44
C ARG A 334 9.24 -17.30 31.71
N LEU A 335 10.50 -17.32 31.31
CA LEU A 335 11.45 -18.28 31.84
C LEU A 335 11.50 -17.99 33.34
N VAL A 336 10.66 -18.69 34.10
CA VAL A 336 10.83 -18.79 35.54
C VAL A 336 12.12 -19.57 35.68
N GLY A 337 13.22 -18.86 35.90
CA GLY A 337 14.47 -19.47 36.32
C GLY A 337 14.15 -20.29 37.56
N SER A 338 14.17 -21.61 37.41
CA SER A 338 14.15 -22.52 38.55
C SER A 338 15.42 -22.23 39.32
N VAL A 339 15.30 -21.53 40.44
CA VAL A 339 16.36 -21.43 41.43
C VAL A 339 16.52 -22.82 42.00
N VAL A 340 17.44 -23.59 41.43
CA VAL A 340 17.92 -24.83 42.05
C VAL A 340 18.67 -24.39 43.31
N SER A 341 18.01 -24.57 44.45
CA SER A 341 18.64 -24.42 45.75
C SER A 341 19.63 -25.58 45.92
N THR A 342 20.92 -25.28 45.87
CA THR A 342 21.98 -26.22 46.26
C THR A 342 21.98 -26.35 47.77
N ASN A 343 21.33 -27.39 48.29
CA ASN A 343 21.56 -27.84 49.66
C ASN A 343 22.77 -28.78 49.71
N PHE A 344 23.58 -28.54 50.73
CA PHE A 344 24.83 -29.21 51.05
C PHE A 344 24.70 -30.74 51.12
N ILE A 345 25.72 -31.40 50.57
CA ILE A 345 25.99 -32.84 50.70
C ILE A 345 26.41 -33.14 52.14
N GLN A 346 25.81 -34.20 52.70
CA GLN A 346 26.45 -34.98 53.75
C GLN A 346 26.27 -36.47 53.40
N ASP A 347 27.39 -37.18 53.44
CA ASP A 347 27.65 -38.53 52.96
C ASP A 347 26.76 -39.61 53.61
N GLN A 348 26.43 -40.67 52.86
CA GLN A 348 26.65 -42.07 53.25
C GLN A 348 26.59 -43.01 52.04
N GLU A 349 27.60 -43.87 51.95
CA GLU A 349 27.82 -45.00 51.03
C GLU A 349 26.70 -46.07 51.07
N PHE A 350 26.46 -46.77 49.94
CA PHE A 350 26.50 -48.25 49.86
C PHE A 350 26.32 -48.78 48.41
N ASP A 351 27.30 -49.58 47.99
CA ASP A 351 27.45 -50.65 46.97
C ASP A 351 26.62 -50.76 45.66
N ASP A 352 27.38 -50.80 44.56
CA ASP A 352 27.50 -51.83 43.51
C ASP A 352 26.26 -52.63 43.03
N GLN A 353 25.96 -52.56 41.72
CA GLN A 353 26.24 -53.67 40.78
C GLN A 353 25.93 -53.32 39.30
N ASP A 354 26.80 -53.88 38.47
CA ASP A 354 26.97 -53.95 37.02
C ASP A 354 25.74 -54.46 36.23
N PHE A 355 25.49 -53.94 35.01
CA PHE A 355 25.46 -54.73 33.75
C PHE A 355 25.00 -53.92 32.52
N THR A 356 25.76 -54.07 31.45
CA THR A 356 25.49 -53.64 30.07
C THR A 356 24.37 -54.43 29.36
N SER A 357 23.59 -53.81 28.47
CA SER A 357 23.48 -54.24 27.05
C SER A 357 22.39 -53.50 26.26
N ASN A 358 22.70 -53.29 24.98
CA ASN A 358 21.78 -52.99 23.88
C ASN A 358 20.56 -53.93 23.85
N GLN A 359 19.38 -53.42 23.48
CA GLN A 359 18.74 -53.82 22.22
C GLN A 359 17.49 -53.00 21.86
N THR A 360 17.38 -52.78 20.56
CA THR A 360 16.21 -52.41 19.76
C THR A 360 15.01 -53.31 19.98
N GLY A 361 13.80 -52.73 20.00
CA GLY A 361 12.55 -53.51 20.00
C GLY A 361 11.32 -52.64 19.82
N ASN A 362 10.75 -52.68 18.62
CA ASN A 362 9.48 -52.10 18.21
C ASN A 362 8.35 -53.10 18.54
N PHE A 363 7.31 -52.76 19.31
CA PHE A 363 5.92 -53.18 19.04
C PHE A 363 4.88 -52.55 19.99
N GLN A 364 3.66 -52.50 19.46
CA GLN A 364 2.43 -51.86 19.89
C GLN A 364 1.73 -52.46 21.14
N ASP A 365 0.89 -51.59 21.71
CA ASP A 365 -0.49 -51.80 22.19
C ASP A 365 -0.74 -52.72 23.41
N ARG A 366 -1.34 -52.12 24.46
CA ARG A 366 -2.60 -52.62 25.03
C ARG A 366 -3.32 -51.60 25.92
N THR A 367 -4.58 -51.44 25.57
CA THR A 367 -5.76 -50.86 26.21
C THR A 367 -6.07 -51.35 27.64
N ARG A 368 -6.84 -50.51 28.38
CA ARG A 368 -7.98 -50.89 29.25
C ARG A 368 -8.85 -49.65 29.59
N ASP A 369 -10.05 -49.61 29.02
CA ASP A 369 -11.41 -49.54 29.61
C ASP A 369 -11.61 -48.97 31.03
N VAL A 370 -12.73 -48.34 31.45
CA VAL A 370 -14.06 -47.96 30.90
C VAL A 370 -14.71 -47.10 32.01
N ASP A 371 -15.49 -46.06 31.67
CA ASP A 371 -16.86 -45.88 32.19
C ASP A 371 -17.59 -44.70 31.53
N ASN A 372 -18.89 -44.92 31.33
CA ASN A 372 -19.80 -44.29 30.38
C ASN A 372 -21.01 -43.76 31.15
N GLU A 373 -21.44 -42.51 30.99
CA GLU A 373 -22.87 -42.18 31.15
C GLU A 373 -23.32 -40.87 30.45
N LYS A 374 -24.30 -41.07 29.55
CA LYS A 374 -25.49 -40.27 29.21
C LYS A 374 -25.39 -38.87 28.59
N ILE A 375 -25.89 -38.86 27.34
CA ILE A 375 -26.38 -37.73 26.54
C ILE A 375 -27.71 -37.19 27.11
N THR A 376 -27.89 -35.87 27.13
CA THR A 376 -29.22 -35.24 27.01
C THR A 376 -29.11 -33.94 26.22
N THR A 377 -29.88 -33.87 25.13
CA THR A 377 -30.01 -32.76 24.19
C THR A 377 -30.87 -31.64 24.79
N LEU A 378 -30.42 -30.38 24.71
CA LEU A 378 -31.22 -29.20 25.10
C LEU A 378 -31.39 -28.26 23.90
N HIS A 379 -32.65 -28.17 23.46
CA HIS A 379 -33.16 -27.18 22.52
C HIS A 379 -33.09 -25.77 23.12
N LEU A 380 -32.53 -24.82 22.37
CA LEU A 380 -32.62 -23.38 22.65
C LEU A 380 -33.61 -22.74 21.67
N SER A 381 -34.74 -22.25 22.18
CA SER A 381 -35.71 -21.46 21.44
C SER A 381 -35.28 -19.98 21.42
N HIS A 382 -35.30 -19.38 20.23
CA HIS A 382 -35.21 -17.93 20.07
C HIS A 382 -36.38 -17.22 20.77
N ARG A 383 -36.05 -16.27 21.66
CA ARG A 383 -36.96 -15.23 22.14
C ARG A 383 -36.56 -13.92 21.48
N SER A 384 -37.46 -13.38 20.66
CA SER A 384 -37.42 -12.03 20.11
C SER A 384 -37.77 -11.03 21.21
N ALA A 385 -36.98 -9.96 21.32
CA ALA A 385 -37.31 -8.81 22.15
C ALA A 385 -38.12 -7.80 21.32
N GLU A 386 -39.38 -7.56 21.70
CA GLU A 386 -40.19 -6.45 21.20
C GLU A 386 -39.87 -5.18 22.00
N ALA A 387 -39.54 -4.11 21.28
CA ALA A 387 -39.40 -2.77 21.82
C ALA A 387 -40.78 -2.09 21.84
N LEU A 388 -41.15 -1.54 23.00
CA LEU A 388 -42.25 -0.59 23.16
C LEU A 388 -42.04 0.63 22.26
N GLN A 389 -43.02 0.98 21.43
CA GLN A 389 -43.22 2.36 21.00
C GLN A 389 -44.64 2.84 21.26
N VAL A 390 -44.69 4.02 21.85
CA VAL A 390 -45.85 4.80 22.26
C VAL A 390 -46.60 5.29 21.02
N GLY A 391 -47.93 5.13 21.03
CA GLY A 391 -48.79 5.58 19.96
C GLY A 391 -48.93 7.10 19.88
N LYS A 392 -48.96 7.61 18.65
CA LYS A 392 -49.74 8.80 18.31
C LYS A 392 -50.45 8.53 16.98
N LYS A 393 -51.76 8.58 17.06
CA LYS A 393 -52.73 8.35 15.99
C LYS A 393 -53.08 9.73 15.43
N ASP A 394 -52.98 9.91 14.12
CA ASP A 394 -53.80 10.86 13.37
C ASP A 394 -54.03 10.31 11.96
N THR A 395 -55.24 10.54 11.48
CA THR A 395 -56.00 9.86 10.43
C THR A 395 -55.95 10.54 9.06
N ASN A 396 -56.47 9.83 8.04
CA ASN A 396 -56.84 10.22 6.66
C ASN A 396 -55.77 9.90 5.59
N ASP A 397 -56.05 9.35 4.42
CA ASP A 397 -57.29 8.97 3.74
C ASP A 397 -56.96 7.90 2.68
N GLN A 398 -57.96 7.12 2.28
CA GLN A 398 -57.92 6.12 1.21
C GLN A 398 -57.76 6.75 -0.17
N THR A 399 -56.98 6.10 -1.04
CA THR A 399 -57.42 5.89 -2.44
C THR A 399 -56.76 4.64 -3.01
N THR A 400 -57.59 3.62 -3.23
CA THR A 400 -57.27 2.42 -4.00
C THR A 400 -57.50 2.68 -5.48
N ALA A 401 -56.53 2.37 -6.33
CA ALA A 401 -56.79 1.94 -7.70
C ALA A 401 -55.73 0.91 -8.13
N SER A 402 -56.25 -0.24 -8.51
CA SER A 402 -55.59 -1.45 -8.98
C SER A 402 -55.05 -1.30 -10.41
N GLY A 403 -54.09 -2.14 -10.83
CA GLY A 403 -53.93 -2.45 -12.26
C GLY A 403 -52.52 -2.76 -12.76
N THR A 404 -52.02 -3.93 -12.39
CA THR A 404 -50.98 -4.75 -13.04
C THR A 404 -50.88 -4.55 -14.57
N ILE A 405 -49.68 -4.24 -15.11
CA ILE A 405 -49.11 -4.66 -16.42
C ILE A 405 -47.70 -4.04 -16.54
N LEU A 406 -46.65 -4.86 -16.43
CA LEU A 406 -45.40 -4.88 -17.24
C LEU A 406 -44.30 -5.66 -16.48
N LEU A 407 -44.31 -6.99 -16.61
CA LEU A 407 -43.22 -7.84 -16.10
C LEU A 407 -42.84 -8.88 -17.17
N VAL A 408 -42.50 -8.39 -18.36
CA VAL A 408 -41.89 -9.21 -19.45
C VAL A 408 -40.72 -8.49 -20.14
N GLY A 409 -40.45 -7.21 -19.84
CA GLY A 409 -39.39 -6.43 -20.51
C GLY A 409 -37.95 -6.62 -20.00
N VAL A 410 -37.76 -7.13 -18.78
CA VAL A 410 -36.43 -7.12 -18.13
C VAL A 410 -35.66 -8.44 -18.25
N VAL A 411 -36.33 -9.56 -18.53
CA VAL A 411 -35.67 -10.89 -18.61
C VAL A 411 -35.05 -11.15 -19.99
N ALA A 412 -35.57 -10.56 -21.07
CA ALA A 412 -35.04 -10.77 -22.42
C ALA A 412 -33.70 -10.04 -22.67
N ALA A 413 -33.51 -8.84 -22.12
CA ALA A 413 -32.29 -8.06 -22.31
C ALA A 413 -31.07 -8.66 -21.56
N THR A 414 -31.29 -9.30 -20.41
CA THR A 414 -30.25 -9.98 -19.63
C THR A 414 -29.82 -11.31 -20.26
N VAL A 415 -30.73 -12.04 -20.92
CA VAL A 415 -30.41 -13.32 -21.58
C VAL A 415 -29.67 -13.10 -22.91
N ILE A 416 -29.99 -12.04 -23.65
CA ILE A 416 -29.26 -11.68 -24.89
C ILE A 416 -27.84 -11.22 -24.56
N SER A 417 -27.65 -10.41 -23.51
CA SER A 417 -26.32 -9.94 -23.10
C SER A 417 -25.39 -11.08 -22.62
N LEU A 418 -25.94 -12.10 -21.95
CA LEU A 418 -25.17 -13.26 -21.49
C LEU A 418 -24.77 -14.19 -22.66
N ALA A 419 -25.64 -14.35 -23.65
CA ALA A 419 -25.35 -15.18 -24.83
C ALA A 419 -24.24 -14.57 -25.72
N THR A 420 -24.20 -13.23 -25.84
CA THR A 420 -23.15 -12.53 -26.61
C THR A 420 -21.78 -12.63 -25.92
N VAL A 421 -21.73 -12.50 -24.60
CA VAL A 421 -20.48 -12.63 -23.81
C VAL A 421 -19.94 -14.07 -23.82
N ILE A 422 -20.82 -15.08 -23.79
CA ILE A 422 -20.42 -16.49 -23.90
C ILE A 422 -19.93 -16.82 -25.32
N GLY A 423 -20.53 -16.24 -26.36
CA GLY A 423 -20.09 -16.38 -27.75
C GLY A 423 -18.69 -15.83 -27.99
N ILE A 424 -18.39 -14.64 -27.47
CA ILE A 424 -17.08 -13.98 -27.60
C ILE A 424 -15.98 -14.77 -26.86
N ARG A 425 -16.27 -15.31 -25.67
CA ARG A 425 -15.30 -16.16 -24.93
C ARG A 425 -15.01 -17.50 -25.61
N ARG A 426 -15.95 -18.04 -26.39
CA ARG A 426 -15.75 -19.28 -27.15
C ARG A 426 -14.87 -19.07 -28.39
N GLU A 427 -15.04 -17.95 -29.08
CA GLU A 427 -14.17 -17.54 -30.21
C GLU A 427 -12.74 -17.24 -29.75
N GLN A 428 -12.56 -16.53 -28.63
CA GLN A 428 -11.22 -16.26 -28.07
C GLN A 428 -10.47 -17.54 -27.65
N LYS A 429 -11.16 -18.52 -27.05
CA LYS A 429 -10.55 -19.83 -26.72
C LYS A 429 -10.16 -20.64 -27.96
N LYS A 430 -10.84 -20.43 -29.09
CA LYS A 430 -10.54 -21.12 -30.35
C LYS A 430 -9.29 -20.51 -30.99
N LEU A 431 -9.19 -19.19 -31.03
CA LEU A 431 -8.00 -18.47 -31.52
C LEU A 431 -6.74 -18.77 -30.67
N LEU A 432 -6.87 -18.83 -29.34
CA LEU A 432 -5.77 -19.20 -28.43
C LEU A 432 -5.32 -20.67 -28.52
N ASN A 433 -6.18 -21.56 -29.01
CA ASN A 433 -5.83 -22.97 -29.21
C ASN A 433 -5.25 -23.23 -30.61
N ASP A 434 -5.65 -22.45 -31.61
CA ASP A 434 -5.12 -22.54 -32.97
C ASP A 434 -3.67 -22.00 -33.05
N ASP A 435 -3.31 -21.01 -32.22
CA ASP A 435 -1.94 -20.47 -32.11
C ASP A 435 -0.94 -21.43 -31.44
N LYS A 436 -1.43 -22.40 -30.66
CA LYS A 436 -0.58 -23.41 -29.97
C LYS A 436 -0.16 -24.58 -30.86
N ASN A 437 -0.64 -24.66 -32.10
CA ASN A 437 -0.43 -25.80 -32.99
C ASN A 437 0.23 -25.47 -34.33
N LEU A 438 0.88 -24.31 -34.50
CA LEU A 438 1.72 -24.10 -35.69
C LEU A 438 3.00 -24.95 -35.60
N PRO A 439 3.27 -25.86 -36.56
CA PRO A 439 4.54 -26.57 -36.61
C PRO A 439 5.67 -25.61 -36.94
N LEU A 440 6.79 -25.74 -36.21
CA LEU A 440 8.00 -24.93 -36.27
C LEU A 440 8.75 -24.96 -37.63
N SER A 441 8.14 -25.50 -38.68
CA SER A 441 8.74 -25.70 -40.01
C SER A 441 8.27 -24.68 -41.06
N ALA A 442 7.54 -23.63 -40.68
CA ALA A 442 7.00 -22.61 -41.61
C ALA A 442 7.63 -21.21 -41.49
N LEU A 443 8.83 -21.08 -40.91
CA LEU A 443 9.59 -19.82 -40.94
C LEU A 443 10.55 -19.81 -42.14
N ALA A 444 10.30 -18.89 -43.09
CA ALA A 444 11.20 -18.64 -44.21
C ALA A 444 12.57 -18.10 -43.70
N PRO A 445 13.70 -18.48 -44.33
CA PRO A 445 15.01 -18.00 -43.89
C PRO A 445 15.18 -16.49 -44.19
N LEU A 446 15.64 -15.75 -43.18
CA LEU A 446 16.01 -14.34 -43.28
C LEU A 446 17.22 -14.14 -44.22
N PRO A 447 17.29 -13.04 -44.99
CA PRO A 447 18.40 -12.77 -45.89
C PRO A 447 19.69 -12.41 -45.13
N ASN A 448 20.80 -13.00 -45.57
CA ASN A 448 22.16 -12.78 -45.06
C ASN A 448 22.58 -11.30 -45.14
N PHE A 449 22.80 -10.66 -43.99
CA PHE A 449 23.53 -9.39 -43.91
C PHE A 449 25.04 -9.66 -43.86
N ARG A 450 25.74 -9.22 -44.91
CA ARG A 450 27.20 -9.27 -45.03
C ARG A 450 27.79 -8.03 -44.36
N VAL A 451 28.59 -8.21 -43.32
CA VAL A 451 29.34 -7.15 -42.64
C VAL A 451 30.42 -6.60 -43.58
N GLN A 452 30.33 -5.33 -43.97
CA GLN A 452 31.45 -4.58 -44.55
C GLN A 452 32.36 -4.10 -43.41
N LYS A 453 33.61 -4.56 -43.39
CA LYS A 453 34.69 -3.97 -42.59
C LYS A 453 35.07 -2.62 -43.20
N SER A 454 34.84 -1.54 -42.46
CA SER A 454 35.48 -0.25 -42.71
C SER A 454 36.92 -0.31 -42.21
N THR A 455 37.88 -0.17 -43.12
CA THR A 455 39.30 0.08 -42.81
C THR A 455 39.56 1.57 -42.95
N THR A 456 39.67 2.29 -41.83
CA THR A 456 40.26 3.63 -41.81
C THR A 456 41.78 3.50 -41.69
N LYS A 457 42.49 3.91 -42.75
CA LYS A 457 43.93 4.16 -42.73
C LYS A 457 44.18 5.48 -42.01
N HIS A 458 45.04 5.47 -40.99
CA HIS A 458 45.75 6.66 -40.53
C HIS A 458 46.92 6.90 -41.49
N ASP A 459 46.91 8.06 -42.15
CA ASP A 459 48.10 8.64 -42.78
C ASP A 459 48.75 9.59 -41.78
N GLU A 460 49.96 9.24 -41.35
CA GLU A 460 50.95 10.20 -40.84
C GLU A 460 51.79 10.66 -42.03
N SER A 461 51.73 11.97 -42.34
CA SER A 461 52.86 12.65 -42.98
C SER A 461 52.89 14.13 -42.59
N SER A 462 53.86 14.42 -41.74
CA SER A 462 54.78 15.57 -41.72
C SER A 462 54.51 16.77 -42.63
N ILE A 463 54.59 18.00 -42.09
CA ILE A 463 55.67 18.99 -42.31
C ILE A 463 55.25 20.39 -41.80
N LEU A 464 56.15 20.99 -41.01
CA LEU A 464 56.32 22.40 -40.56
C LEU A 464 55.45 22.96 -39.43
#